data_AF-A0A0Q7EHF8-F1
#
_entry.id   AF-A0A0Q7EHF8-F1
#
_cell.length_a   1.000
_cell.length_b   1.000
_cell.length_c   1.000
_cell.angle_alpha   90.00
_cell.angle_beta   90.00
_cell.angle_gamma   90.00
#
_symmetry.space_group_name_H-M   'P 1'
#
loop_
_entity.id
_entity.type
_entity.pdbx_description
1 polymer ?
#
loop_
_entity_poly.entity_id
_entity_poly.type
_entity_poly.pdbx_seq_one_letter_code
_entity_poly.pdbx_strand_id
1 'polypeptide(L)'
;MASASQPDPQQLRTWLAAAAARDAKAFRSLYDATSPKLFGYALRILHKRELAEEVLQESFVSIWNSARSYQSQLAAPMTWMAAIVRNKALDALRRTDGTLEINVETFDSSILNALHDPGATPIEALQISSDARALAYCMSMLEGLHRQVIGMAFYHDLSHSEVAQQMAIPIGTVKTWIRRSLERLKTCLAKEESK
;
A
#
# COMPACT_ATOMS: atom_id res chain seq x y z
N MET A 1 -13.45 -5.89 24.87
CA MET A 1 -12.16 -5.28 25.25
C MET A 1 -11.06 -6.31 25.09
N ALA A 2 -10.31 -6.24 23.98
CA ALA A 2 -9.02 -6.91 23.83
C ALA A 2 -8.15 -5.92 23.05
N SER A 3 -7.19 -5.29 23.74
CA SER A 3 -6.16 -4.50 23.09
C SER A 3 -5.41 -5.44 22.15
N ALA A 4 -5.64 -5.31 20.85
CA ALA A 4 -4.81 -5.94 19.85
C ALA A 4 -3.45 -5.22 19.88
N SER A 5 -2.57 -5.64 20.81
CA SER A 5 -1.16 -5.25 20.80
C SER A 5 -0.66 -5.44 19.38
N GLN A 6 -0.18 -4.36 18.78
CA GLN A 6 0.40 -4.44 17.46
C GLN A 6 1.51 -5.50 17.50
N PRO A 7 1.52 -6.49 16.60
CA PRO A 7 2.54 -7.51 16.62
C PRO A 7 3.91 -6.84 16.44
N ASP A 8 4.81 -7.13 17.38
CA ASP A 8 6.17 -6.61 17.38
C ASP A 8 6.83 -6.88 16.00
N PRO A 9 7.32 -5.84 15.29
CA PRO A 9 7.99 -5.99 14.02
C PRO A 9 9.13 -7.02 14.05
N GLN A 10 9.83 -7.17 15.18
CA GLN A 10 10.90 -8.15 15.31
C GLN A 10 10.34 -9.58 15.35
N GLN A 11 9.28 -9.81 16.11
CA GLN A 11 8.59 -11.10 16.16
C GLN A 11 8.06 -11.53 14.78
N LEU A 12 7.49 -10.60 14.01
CA LEU A 12 7.03 -10.86 12.64
C LEU A 12 8.19 -11.26 11.71
N ARG A 13 9.37 -10.64 11.84
CA ARG A 13 10.58 -11.03 11.08
C ARG A 13 10.98 -12.46 11.41
N THR A 14 10.99 -12.82 12.69
CA THR A 14 11.32 -14.18 13.15
C THR A 14 10.37 -15.22 12.57
N TRP A 15 9.06 -14.97 12.59
CA TRP A 15 8.09 -15.90 12.02
C TRP A 15 8.19 -16.01 10.50
N LEU A 16 8.47 -14.91 9.78
CA LEU A 16 8.72 -14.97 8.33
C LEU A 16 9.97 -15.78 7.99
N ALA A 17 11.05 -15.62 8.75
CA ALA A 17 12.28 -16.41 8.57
C ALA A 17 12.04 -17.91 8.81
N ALA A 18 11.27 -18.26 9.85
CA ALA A 18 10.88 -19.65 10.11
C ALA A 18 9.93 -20.20 9.03
N ALA A 19 8.99 -19.40 8.53
CA ALA A 19 8.13 -19.77 7.40
C ALA A 19 8.96 -20.04 6.12
N ALA A 20 10.05 -19.30 5.89
CA ALA A 20 10.97 -19.56 4.78
C ALA A 20 11.71 -20.92 4.90
N ALA A 21 11.81 -21.45 6.13
CA ALA A 21 12.29 -22.79 6.45
C ALA A 21 11.16 -23.83 6.53
N ARG A 22 9.93 -23.49 6.09
CA ARG A 22 8.73 -24.33 6.09
C ARG A 22 8.23 -24.73 7.48
N ASP A 23 8.46 -23.90 8.50
CA ASP A 23 7.84 -24.07 9.82
C ASP A 23 6.36 -23.64 9.78
N ALA A 24 5.46 -24.62 9.78
CA ALA A 24 4.02 -24.40 9.76
C ALA A 24 3.49 -23.74 11.05
N LYS A 25 4.12 -23.98 12.20
CA LYS A 25 3.69 -23.42 13.49
C LYS A 25 4.00 -21.92 13.54
N ALA A 26 5.20 -21.53 13.13
CA ALA A 26 5.58 -20.12 13.02
C ALA A 26 4.68 -19.37 12.01
N PHE A 27 4.37 -20.00 10.88
CA PHE A 27 3.47 -19.41 9.89
C PHE A 27 2.03 -19.28 10.41
N ARG A 28 1.55 -20.24 11.22
CA ARG A 28 0.25 -20.09 11.89
C ARG A 28 0.23 -18.89 12.85
N SER A 29 1.27 -18.72 13.67
CA SER A 29 1.39 -17.55 14.55
C SER A 29 1.44 -16.23 13.77
N LEU A 30 2.14 -16.20 12.64
CA LEU A 30 2.13 -15.05 11.73
C LEU A 30 0.72 -14.75 11.21
N TYR A 31 -0.01 -15.79 10.78
CA TYR A 31 -1.39 -15.67 10.29
C TYR A 31 -2.31 -15.09 11.37
N ASP A 32 -2.33 -15.69 12.56
CA ASP A 32 -3.21 -15.27 13.66
C ASP A 32 -2.94 -13.81 14.06
N ALA A 33 -1.67 -13.39 14.06
CA ALA A 33 -1.27 -12.04 14.42
C ALA A 33 -1.60 -10.96 13.36
N THR A 34 -1.66 -11.33 12.08
CA THR A 34 -1.69 -10.35 10.98
C THR A 34 -2.95 -10.39 10.12
N SER A 35 -3.64 -11.54 10.07
CA SER A 35 -4.83 -11.73 9.24
C SER A 35 -5.95 -10.73 9.49
N PRO A 36 -6.29 -10.28 10.72
CA PRO A 36 -7.38 -9.33 10.91
C PRO A 36 -7.10 -7.96 10.26
N LYS A 37 -5.85 -7.50 10.34
CA LYS A 37 -5.42 -6.22 9.73
C LYS A 37 -5.37 -6.32 8.21
N LEU A 38 -4.78 -7.40 7.69
CA LEU A 38 -4.68 -7.63 6.25
C LEU A 38 -6.05 -7.86 5.61
N PHE A 39 -6.97 -8.51 6.32
CA PHE A 39 -8.36 -8.64 5.91
C PHE A 39 -9.07 -7.29 5.84
N GLY A 40 -8.96 -6.48 6.91
CA GLY A 40 -9.54 -5.13 6.92
C GLY A 40 -8.95 -4.22 5.83
N TYR A 41 -7.71 -4.48 5.41
CA TYR A 41 -7.07 -3.79 4.30
C TYR A 41 -7.63 -4.25 2.94
N ALA A 42 -7.73 -5.56 2.70
CA ALA A 42 -8.35 -6.11 1.49
C ALA A 42 -9.82 -5.66 1.35
N LEU A 43 -10.58 -5.65 2.45
CA LEU A 43 -11.97 -5.24 2.47
C LEU A 43 -12.16 -3.76 2.07
N ARG A 44 -11.23 -2.89 2.45
CA ARG A 44 -11.24 -1.48 2.04
C ARG A 44 -10.99 -1.29 0.54
N ILE A 45 -10.25 -2.19 -0.10
CA ILE A 45 -9.96 -2.13 -1.53
C ILE A 45 -11.13 -2.72 -2.33
N LEU A 46 -11.65 -3.87 -1.88
CA LEU A 46 -12.60 -4.67 -2.65
C LEU A 46 -14.06 -4.29 -2.41
N HIS A 47 -14.36 -3.66 -1.27
CA HIS A 47 -15.72 -3.35 -0.81
C HIS A 47 -16.70 -4.54 -0.77
N LYS A 48 -16.20 -5.78 -0.96
CA LYS A 48 -16.94 -7.04 -0.98
C LYS A 48 -16.24 -8.04 -0.06
N ARG A 49 -16.98 -8.53 0.94
CA ARG A 49 -16.44 -9.43 1.97
C ARG A 49 -15.91 -10.74 1.38
N GLU A 50 -16.68 -11.38 0.50
CA GLU A 50 -16.32 -12.67 -0.11
C GLU A 50 -15.00 -12.57 -0.90
N LEU A 51 -14.86 -11.55 -1.75
CA LEU A 51 -13.61 -11.30 -2.48
C LEU A 51 -12.44 -11.02 -1.53
N ALA A 52 -12.67 -10.31 -0.43
CA ALA A 52 -11.63 -10.02 0.55
C ALA A 52 -11.15 -11.27 1.29
N GLU A 53 -12.04 -12.23 1.56
CA GLU A 53 -11.68 -13.53 2.15
C GLU A 53 -10.84 -14.37 1.18
N GLU A 54 -11.25 -14.44 -0.08
CA GLU A 54 -10.51 -15.14 -1.14
C GLU A 54 -9.11 -14.54 -1.33
N VAL A 55 -9.03 -13.22 -1.49
CA VAL A 55 -7.75 -12.49 -1.63
C VAL A 55 -6.85 -12.70 -0.42
N LEU A 56 -7.40 -12.69 0.80
CA LEU A 56 -6.63 -12.94 2.00
C LEU A 56 -6.03 -14.35 1.99
N GLN A 57 -6.84 -15.37 1.67
CA GLN A 57 -6.40 -16.75 1.60
C GLN A 57 -5.27 -16.92 0.58
N GLU A 58 -5.47 -16.43 -0.64
CA GLU A 58 -4.43 -16.48 -1.67
C GLU A 58 -3.16 -15.71 -1.27
N SER A 59 -3.32 -14.59 -0.57
CA SER A 59 -2.19 -13.78 -0.10
C SER A 59 -1.35 -14.54 0.90
N PHE A 60 -1.95 -15.26 1.84
CA PHE A 60 -1.18 -16.10 2.77
C PHE A 60 -0.51 -17.28 2.08
N VAL A 61 -1.13 -17.90 1.07
CA VAL A 61 -0.46 -18.90 0.24
C VAL A 61 0.77 -18.30 -0.47
N SER A 62 0.62 -17.09 -1.02
CA SER A 62 1.73 -16.36 -1.65
C SER A 62 2.82 -16.00 -0.64
N ILE A 63 2.46 -15.55 0.57
CA ILE A 63 3.41 -15.24 1.64
C ILE A 63 4.20 -16.49 2.03
N TRP A 64 3.54 -17.64 2.20
CA TRP A 64 4.19 -18.91 2.52
C TRP A 64 5.21 -19.32 1.45
N ASN A 65 4.85 -19.19 0.17
CA ASN A 65 5.72 -19.56 -0.95
C ASN A 65 6.87 -18.58 -1.15
N SER A 66 6.65 -17.30 -0.88
CA SER A 66 7.61 -16.22 -1.09
C SER A 66 8.32 -15.78 0.19
N ALA A 67 8.12 -16.44 1.33
CA ALA A 67 8.73 -16.05 2.60
C ALA A 67 10.26 -15.93 2.51
N ARG A 68 10.91 -16.78 1.70
CA ARG A 68 12.37 -16.73 1.45
C ARG A 68 12.82 -15.47 0.70
N SER A 69 11.95 -14.83 -0.07
CA SER A 69 12.30 -13.60 -0.80
C SER A 69 12.13 -12.35 0.05
N TYR A 70 11.60 -12.44 1.27
CA TYR A 70 11.47 -11.29 2.16
C TYR A 70 12.86 -10.78 2.59
N GLN A 71 13.07 -9.48 2.40
CA GLN A 71 14.31 -8.81 2.78
C GLN A 71 14.01 -7.70 3.79
N SER A 72 14.53 -7.88 5.01
CA SER A 72 14.33 -6.98 6.15
C SER A 72 14.77 -5.55 5.92
N GLN A 73 15.77 -5.36 5.05
CA GLN A 73 16.33 -4.06 4.64
C GLN A 73 15.44 -3.27 3.67
N LEU A 74 14.55 -3.93 2.93
CA LEU A 74 13.73 -3.31 1.89
C LEU A 74 12.37 -2.86 2.42
N ALA A 75 11.77 -3.62 3.34
CA ALA A 75 10.47 -3.31 3.91
C ALA A 75 10.32 -3.93 5.31
N ALA A 76 9.49 -3.29 6.14
CA ALA A 76 9.00 -3.94 7.35
C ALA A 76 8.07 -5.12 7.00
N PRO A 77 7.92 -6.14 7.87
CA PRO A 77 7.11 -7.32 7.59
C PRO A 77 5.67 -6.99 7.18
N MET A 78 4.99 -6.14 7.94
CA MET A 78 3.61 -5.74 7.66
C MET A 78 3.47 -5.04 6.32
N THR A 79 4.43 -4.17 5.96
CA THR A 79 4.45 -3.47 4.68
C THR A 79 4.59 -4.46 3.51
N TRP A 80 5.49 -5.42 3.64
CA TRP A 80 5.69 -6.44 2.61
C TRP A 80 4.46 -7.34 2.44
N MET A 81 3.85 -7.81 3.53
CA MET A 81 2.62 -8.60 3.47
C MET A 81 1.43 -7.80 2.93
N ALA A 82 1.29 -6.54 3.33
CA ALA A 82 0.25 -5.66 2.81
C ALA A 82 0.41 -5.39 1.31
N ALA A 83 1.64 -5.27 0.80
CA ALA A 83 1.88 -5.15 -0.64
C ALA A 83 1.40 -6.38 -1.43
N ILE A 84 1.59 -7.60 -0.90
CA ILE A 84 1.07 -8.83 -1.50
C ILE A 84 -0.47 -8.80 -1.54
N VAL A 85 -1.10 -8.45 -0.42
CA VAL A 85 -2.56 -8.35 -0.30
C VAL A 85 -3.12 -7.31 -1.26
N ARG A 86 -2.48 -6.13 -1.32
CA ARG A 86 -2.84 -5.06 -2.23
C ARG A 86 -2.86 -5.57 -3.67
N ASN A 87 -1.74 -6.11 -4.15
CA ASN A 87 -1.62 -6.57 -5.53
C ASN A 87 -2.70 -7.59 -5.89
N LYS A 88 -2.98 -8.55 -5.01
CA LYS A 88 -4.04 -9.55 -5.22
C LYS A 88 -5.44 -8.97 -5.21
N ALA A 89 -5.72 -8.01 -4.33
CA ALA A 89 -7.00 -7.31 -4.30
C ALA A 89 -7.25 -6.56 -5.63
N LEU A 90 -6.22 -5.90 -6.15
CA LEU A 90 -6.31 -5.15 -7.39
C LEU A 90 -6.47 -6.08 -8.60
N ASP A 91 -5.76 -7.20 -8.62
CA ASP A 91 -5.96 -8.23 -9.62
C ASP A 91 -7.38 -8.81 -9.60
N ALA A 92 -7.98 -8.99 -8.41
CA ALA A 92 -9.36 -9.40 -8.26
C ALA A 92 -10.36 -8.34 -8.78
N LEU A 93 -10.11 -7.05 -8.55
CA LEU A 93 -10.92 -5.96 -9.13
C LEU A 93 -10.85 -5.99 -10.66
N ARG A 94 -9.64 -6.08 -11.23
CA ARG A 94 -9.45 -6.16 -12.69
C ARG A 94 -10.20 -7.32 -13.33
N ARG A 95 -10.26 -8.47 -12.65
CA ARG A 95 -11.01 -9.67 -13.11
C ARG A 95 -12.53 -9.51 -13.00
N THR A 96 -13.00 -8.85 -11.95
CA THR A 96 -14.44 -8.72 -11.67
C THR A 96 -15.12 -7.71 -12.59
N ASP A 97 -14.44 -6.62 -12.93
CA ASP A 97 -15.05 -5.52 -13.68
C ASP A 97 -14.87 -5.60 -15.20
N GLY A 98 -14.04 -6.49 -15.74
CA GLY A 98 -13.88 -6.79 -17.19
C GLY A 98 -13.52 -5.61 -18.12
N THR A 99 -13.54 -4.37 -17.61
CA THR A 99 -13.67 -3.12 -18.35
C THR A 99 -13.29 -1.91 -17.49
N LEU A 100 -12.45 -2.06 -16.47
CA LEU A 100 -11.86 -0.89 -15.81
C LEU A 100 -10.84 -0.24 -16.75
N GLU A 101 -11.33 0.49 -17.75
CA GLU A 101 -10.78 1.83 -18.00
C GLU A 101 -11.04 2.60 -16.71
N ILE A 102 -10.00 2.70 -15.88
CA ILE A 102 -10.00 3.58 -14.72
C ILE A 102 -10.29 4.97 -15.27
N ASN A 103 -11.53 5.44 -15.12
CA ASN A 103 -11.93 6.74 -15.62
C ASN A 103 -11.20 7.81 -14.80
N VAL A 104 -10.11 8.29 -15.39
CA VAL A 104 -9.11 9.19 -14.81
C VAL A 104 -9.76 10.41 -14.18
N GLU A 105 -10.87 10.89 -14.73
CA GLU A 105 -11.50 12.15 -14.31
C GLU A 105 -12.37 12.03 -13.06
N THR A 106 -13.04 10.89 -12.82
CA THR A 106 -14.01 10.77 -11.72
C THR A 106 -13.34 10.55 -10.36
N PHE A 107 -12.12 10.00 -10.36
CA PHE A 107 -11.32 9.76 -9.14
C PHE A 107 -10.44 10.97 -8.78
N ASP A 108 -9.97 11.74 -9.78
CA ASP A 108 -9.13 12.92 -9.58
C ASP A 108 -9.88 14.03 -8.81
N SER A 109 -11.16 14.25 -9.11
CA SER A 109 -11.97 15.28 -8.44
C SER A 109 -12.36 14.93 -6.99
N SER A 110 -12.61 13.66 -6.67
CA SER A 110 -13.05 13.27 -5.32
C SER A 110 -11.89 13.23 -4.32
N ILE A 111 -10.68 12.90 -4.77
CA ILE A 111 -9.49 12.81 -3.93
C ILE A 111 -8.79 14.16 -3.75
N LEU A 112 -8.70 14.99 -4.81
CA LEU A 112 -8.24 16.37 -4.62
C LEU A 112 -9.18 17.16 -3.73
N ASN A 113 -10.51 16.94 -3.82
CA ASN A 113 -11.47 17.54 -2.90
C ASN A 113 -11.34 16.96 -1.49
N ALA A 114 -11.13 15.66 -1.29
CA ALA A 114 -10.88 15.11 0.05
C ALA A 114 -9.59 15.64 0.72
N LEU A 115 -8.61 16.07 -0.08
CA LEU A 115 -7.38 16.71 0.38
C LEU A 115 -7.48 18.24 0.52
N HIS A 116 -8.48 18.87 -0.10
CA HIS A 116 -8.69 20.33 -0.11
C HIS A 116 -10.04 20.80 0.44
N ASP A 117 -10.85 19.92 1.05
CA ASP A 117 -12.23 20.25 1.43
C ASP A 117 -12.26 21.42 2.42
N PRO A 118 -12.75 22.61 2.02
CA PRO A 118 -12.94 23.75 2.93
C PRO A 118 -14.10 23.51 3.91
N GLY A 119 -14.87 22.43 3.72
CA GLY A 119 -15.97 21.98 4.56
C GLY A 119 -15.62 20.88 5.57
N ALA A 120 -14.37 20.42 5.63
CA ALA A 120 -13.95 19.43 6.63
C ALA A 120 -14.24 19.94 8.04
N THR A 121 -15.02 19.19 8.80
CA THR A 121 -15.32 19.59 10.18
C THR A 121 -14.01 19.61 10.99
N PRO A 122 -13.87 20.49 12.00
CA PRO A 122 -12.64 20.57 12.81
C PRO A 122 -12.21 19.21 13.40
N ILE A 123 -13.14 18.28 13.57
CA ILE A 123 -12.92 16.93 14.09
C ILE A 123 -12.29 16.00 13.04
N GLU A 124 -12.67 16.10 11.77
CA GLU A 124 -12.11 15.28 10.68
C GLU A 124 -10.69 15.74 10.30
N ALA A 125 -10.42 17.05 10.35
CA ALA A 125 -9.07 17.59 10.20
C ALA A 125 -8.12 17.17 11.35
N LEU A 126 -8.66 16.95 12.55
CA LEU A 126 -7.94 16.42 13.71
C LEU A 126 -7.66 14.91 13.62
N GLN A 127 -8.38 14.17 12.79
CA GLN A 127 -8.23 12.70 12.62
C GLN A 127 -7.17 12.29 11.61
N ILE A 128 -6.62 13.22 10.83
CA ILE A 128 -5.47 12.94 9.96
C ILE A 128 -4.25 12.66 10.86
N SER A 129 -3.71 11.44 10.79
CA SER A 129 -2.52 11.08 11.57
C SER A 129 -1.35 12.02 11.24
N SER A 130 -0.44 12.21 12.19
CA SER A 130 0.83 12.91 11.98
C SER A 130 1.52 12.44 10.71
N ASP A 131 1.53 11.12 10.49
CA ASP A 131 2.18 10.47 9.37
C ASP A 131 1.52 10.83 8.04
N ALA A 132 0.19 10.89 8.01
CA ALA A 132 -0.56 11.29 6.82
C ALA A 132 -0.32 12.76 6.48
N ARG A 133 -0.21 13.63 7.49
CA ARG A 133 0.12 15.06 7.30
C ARG A 133 1.56 15.24 6.80
N ALA A 134 2.52 14.52 7.38
CA ALA A 134 3.92 14.52 6.95
C ALA A 134 4.07 14.01 5.52
N LEU A 135 3.35 12.93 5.15
CA LEU A 135 3.32 12.41 3.78
C LEU A 135 2.73 13.42 2.79
N ALA A 136 1.61 14.06 3.13
CA ALA A 136 0.99 15.08 2.28
C ALA A 136 1.94 16.26 2.06
N TYR A 137 2.64 16.71 3.10
CA TYR A 137 3.69 17.73 2.99
C TYR A 137 4.83 17.27 2.07
N CYS A 138 5.39 16.08 2.29
CA CYS A 138 6.48 15.58 1.47
C CYS A 138 6.08 15.35 0.00
N MET A 139 4.84 14.96 -0.27
CA MET A 139 4.27 14.89 -1.61
C MET A 139 4.18 16.26 -2.28
N SER A 140 3.86 17.31 -1.52
CA SER A 140 3.82 18.70 -2.03
C SER A 140 5.21 19.26 -2.36
N MET A 141 6.28 18.63 -1.85
CA MET A 141 7.68 18.98 -2.16
C MET A 141 8.24 18.27 -3.41
N LEU A 142 7.48 17.37 -4.03
CA LEU A 142 7.83 16.79 -5.33
C LEU A 142 7.48 17.75 -6.48
N GLU A 143 8.30 17.75 -7.53
CA GLU A 143 7.99 18.43 -8.79
C GLU A 143 6.70 17.90 -9.40
N GLY A 144 5.94 18.74 -10.12
CA GLY A 144 4.59 18.43 -10.59
C GLY A 144 4.49 17.09 -11.32
N LEU A 145 5.35 16.85 -12.30
CA LEU A 145 5.38 15.61 -13.08
C LEU A 145 5.75 14.37 -12.24
N HIS A 146 6.68 14.54 -11.30
CA HIS A 146 7.09 13.47 -10.38
C HIS A 146 5.99 13.12 -9.37
N ARG A 147 5.27 14.13 -8.88
CA ARG A 147 4.09 13.95 -8.02
C ARG A 147 2.97 13.25 -8.79
N GLN A 148 2.73 13.65 -10.03
CA GLN A 148 1.72 13.04 -10.89
C GLN A 148 2.00 11.56 -11.14
N VAL A 149 3.24 11.19 -11.49
CA VAL A 149 3.67 9.80 -11.64
C VAL A 149 3.47 8.98 -10.37
N ILE A 150 3.83 9.52 -9.21
CA ILE A 150 3.59 8.84 -7.92
C ILE A 150 2.10 8.72 -7.65
N GLY A 151 1.31 9.74 -7.94
CA GLY A 151 -0.13 9.71 -7.73
C GLY A 151 -0.80 8.63 -8.58
N MET A 152 -0.48 8.58 -9.88
CA MET A 152 -0.97 7.54 -10.78
C MET A 152 -0.55 6.14 -10.34
N ALA A 153 0.71 5.94 -9.95
CA ALA A 153 1.21 4.63 -9.56
C ALA A 153 0.64 4.13 -8.21
N PHE A 154 0.46 5.03 -7.23
CA PHE A 154 0.14 4.62 -5.85
C PHE A 154 -1.29 4.92 -5.42
N TYR A 155 -1.89 6.03 -5.87
CA TYR A 155 -3.29 6.36 -5.57
C TYR A 155 -4.26 5.76 -6.60
N HIS A 156 -3.89 5.77 -7.88
CA HIS A 156 -4.71 5.18 -8.95
C HIS A 156 -4.33 3.72 -9.28
N ASP A 157 -3.32 3.18 -8.60
CA ASP A 157 -2.83 1.81 -8.79
C ASP A 157 -2.46 1.45 -10.25
N LEU A 158 -2.01 2.43 -11.01
CA LEU A 158 -1.56 2.17 -12.36
C LEU A 158 -0.19 1.48 -12.34
N SER A 159 -0.08 0.38 -13.08
CA SER A 159 1.20 -0.25 -13.37
C SER A 159 2.12 0.75 -14.09
N HIS A 160 3.43 0.53 -14.01
CA HIS A 160 4.39 1.39 -14.71
C HIS A 160 4.11 1.51 -16.21
N SER A 161 3.55 0.47 -16.83
CA SER A 161 3.10 0.47 -18.23
C SER A 161 1.86 1.33 -18.46
N GLU A 162 0.86 1.26 -17.58
CA GLU A 162 -0.36 2.08 -17.67
C GLU A 162 -0.03 3.57 -17.44
N VAL A 163 0.83 3.87 -16.46
CA VAL A 163 1.35 5.23 -16.25
C VAL A 163 2.09 5.73 -17.49
N ALA A 164 2.94 4.90 -18.10
CA ALA A 164 3.68 5.25 -19.30
C ALA A 164 2.76 5.55 -20.48
N GLN A 165 1.71 4.74 -20.67
CA GLN A 165 0.71 4.92 -21.70
C GLN A 165 -0.10 6.21 -21.48
N GLN A 166 -0.59 6.44 -20.26
CA GLN A 166 -1.42 7.60 -19.94
C GLN A 166 -0.65 8.92 -20.04
N MET A 167 0.62 8.93 -19.66
CA MET A 167 1.48 10.12 -19.77
C MET A 167 2.14 10.28 -21.13
N ALA A 168 2.00 9.30 -22.04
CA ALA A 168 2.73 9.23 -23.31
C ALA A 168 4.25 9.39 -23.15
N ILE A 169 4.84 8.77 -22.12
CA ILE A 169 6.30 8.76 -21.87
C ILE A 169 6.85 7.34 -21.78
N PRO A 170 8.15 7.11 -22.07
CA PRO A 170 8.73 5.78 -21.99
C PRO A 170 8.64 5.15 -20.59
N ILE A 171 8.36 3.84 -20.51
CA ILE A 171 8.31 3.09 -19.24
C ILE A 171 9.61 3.20 -18.43
N GLY A 172 10.76 3.32 -19.10
CA GLY A 172 12.05 3.56 -18.44
C GLY A 172 12.11 4.89 -17.69
N THR A 173 11.47 5.93 -18.24
CA THR A 173 11.32 7.25 -17.62
C THR A 173 10.41 7.16 -16.40
N VAL A 174 9.25 6.50 -16.52
CA VAL A 174 8.32 6.27 -15.39
C VAL A 174 9.02 5.58 -14.23
N LYS A 175 9.70 4.45 -14.48
CA LYS A 175 10.43 3.70 -13.45
C LYS A 175 11.50 4.57 -12.77
N THR A 176 12.22 5.38 -13.55
CA THR A 176 13.25 6.29 -13.04
C THR A 176 12.65 7.39 -12.16
N TRP A 177 11.54 8.00 -12.59
CA TRP A 177 10.87 9.05 -11.83
C TRP A 177 10.26 8.50 -10.55
N ILE A 178 9.59 7.34 -10.59
CA ILE A 178 9.06 6.67 -9.39
C ILE A 178 10.17 6.43 -8.38
N ARG A 179 11.27 5.80 -8.80
CA ARG A 179 12.40 5.53 -7.91
C ARG A 179 12.94 6.81 -7.24
N ARG A 180 13.23 7.84 -8.04
CA ARG A 180 13.77 9.12 -7.54
C ARG A 180 12.79 9.83 -6.61
N SER A 181 11.50 9.81 -6.92
CA SER A 181 10.46 10.40 -6.09
C SER A 181 10.33 9.66 -4.76
N LEU A 182 10.35 8.32 -4.75
CA LEU A 182 10.33 7.53 -3.51
C LEU A 182 11.58 7.80 -2.63
N GLU A 183 12.76 7.95 -3.24
CA GLU A 183 13.98 8.34 -2.51
C GLU A 183 13.86 9.75 -1.87
N ARG A 184 13.28 10.71 -2.59
CA ARG A 184 12.99 12.06 -2.07
C ARG A 184 11.96 12.02 -0.94
N LEU A 185 10.87 11.28 -1.11
CA LEU A 185 9.84 11.13 -0.08
C LEU A 185 10.40 10.49 1.19
N LYS A 186 11.18 9.40 1.06
CA LYS A 186 11.85 8.77 2.20
C LYS A 186 12.75 9.75 2.95
N THR A 187 13.52 10.56 2.23
CA THR A 187 14.43 11.55 2.82
C THR A 187 13.67 12.68 3.52
N CYS A 188 12.54 13.12 2.94
CA CYS A 188 11.69 14.14 3.53
C CYS A 188 11.00 13.64 4.81
N LEU A 189 10.41 12.44 4.77
CA LEU A 189 9.73 11.84 5.92
C LEU A 189 10.69 11.63 7.11
N ALA A 190 11.91 11.16 6.86
CA ALA A 190 12.91 11.01 7.92
C ALA A 190 13.27 12.34 8.63
N LYS A 191 13.16 13.48 7.92
CA LYS A 191 13.38 14.81 8.51
C LYS A 191 12.17 15.25 9.33
N GLU A 192 10.95 14.98 8.86
CA GLU A 192 9.72 15.30 9.58
C GLU A 192 9.58 14.47 10.88
N GLU A 193 10.03 13.21 10.89
CA GLU A 193 10.06 12.36 12.09
C GLU A 193 11.09 12.82 13.14
N SER A 194 12.10 13.60 12.74
CA SER A 194 13.17 14.09 13.62
C SER A 194 12.84 15.45 14.26
N LYS A 195 11.65 15.99 14.05
CA LYS A 195 11.22 17.33 14.45
C LYS A 195 10.16 17.26 15.56
#